data_AF-A0A151T0T8-F1
#
_entry.id   AF-A0A151T0T8-F1
#
_cell.length_a   1.000
_cell.length_b   1.000
_cell.length_c   1.000
_cell.angle_alpha   90.00
_cell.angle_beta   90.00
_cell.angle_gamma   90.00
#
_symmetry.space_group_name_H-M   'P 1'
#
loop_
_entity.id
_entity.type
_entity.pdbx_description
1 polymer ?
#
loop_
_entity_poly.entity_id
_entity_poly.type
_entity_poly.pdbx_seq_one_letter_code
_entity_poly.pdbx_strand_id
1 'polypeptide(L)'
;MALRLTLTPPFEAEKELEASLRKAFESLKPSLRPPFSLTIPTPHQYALFNAAILHALLTEPHIAKTHIKHLHATVTDGYATFCTLLHDVVHHLYPTLLAPVKTHLLYLTHEIVRVLGIGYDAVLVSLLRQIAAADFGDGNLWLCSKTSSRYSLLRISPEMETQLRFLLTNVKLGHQRRHQIWFARKFLSEPDREFVIVDIVRFICCAHHPTNEIIQSDIVPRWALIGWLLTCCRRSHVVANVKLALFYDWLFFDESVDNIMNIEPAVLLMVHSIPQYIEITRGLLEFLLHLVDNYDVERKGMIVKGVASAFQLLVRKGVIRSLDVLTSCPALSPGLREGLVRLSSGAKVGSS
;
A
#
# COMPACT_ATOMS: atom_id res chain seq x y z
N MET A 1 19.82 -29.15 7.86
CA MET A 1 19.90 -27.81 8.46
C MET A 1 18.48 -27.44 8.86
N ALA A 2 18.20 -27.19 10.14
CA ALA A 2 16.82 -26.90 10.59
C ALA A 2 16.35 -25.59 9.96
N LEU A 3 15.36 -25.67 9.08
CA LEU A 3 14.86 -24.53 8.31
C LEU A 3 13.98 -23.68 9.23
N ARG A 4 14.60 -22.76 9.97
CA ARG A 4 13.88 -21.77 10.80
C ARG A 4 13.12 -20.80 9.91
N LEU A 5 12.00 -20.30 10.39
CA LEU A 5 11.20 -19.27 9.73
C LEU A 5 11.71 -17.88 10.11
N THR A 6 12.21 -17.70 11.34
CA THR A 6 12.59 -16.39 11.88
C THR A 6 14.10 -16.21 12.11
N LEU A 7 14.54 -14.94 12.07
CA LEU A 7 15.80 -14.48 12.62
C LEU A 7 15.65 -14.38 14.15
N THR A 8 15.98 -15.45 14.87
CA THR A 8 15.97 -15.44 16.35
C THR A 8 17.32 -14.93 16.88
N PRO A 9 17.37 -13.81 17.62
CA PRO A 9 18.56 -13.40 18.33
C PRO A 9 19.02 -14.48 19.33
N PRO A 10 20.30 -14.54 19.73
CA PRO A 10 20.84 -15.62 20.56
C PRO A 10 20.16 -15.79 21.93
N PHE A 11 19.45 -14.76 22.41
CA PHE A 11 18.88 -14.67 23.75
C PHE A 11 17.35 -14.69 23.77
N GLU A 12 16.69 -14.74 22.60
CA GLU A 12 15.24 -14.72 22.49
C GLU A 12 14.70 -16.14 22.32
N ALA A 13 13.73 -16.52 23.15
CA ALA A 13 13.09 -17.83 23.05
C ALA A 13 12.36 -17.96 21.69
N GLU A 14 12.40 -19.17 21.11
CA GLU A 14 11.63 -19.46 19.89
C GLU A 14 10.14 -19.22 20.16
N LYS A 15 9.48 -18.52 19.22
CA LYS A 15 8.06 -18.22 19.33
C LYS A 15 7.25 -19.51 19.27
N GLU A 16 6.27 -19.65 20.16
CA GLU A 16 5.45 -20.87 20.32
C GLU A 16 4.81 -21.34 19.01
N LEU A 17 4.32 -20.39 18.20
CA LEU A 17 3.74 -20.68 16.89
C LEU A 17 4.75 -21.32 15.92
N GLU A 18 5.98 -20.82 15.85
CA GLU A 18 7.03 -21.39 15.01
C GLU A 18 7.40 -22.80 15.48
N ALA A 19 7.56 -22.99 16.79
CA ALA A 19 7.84 -24.30 17.38
C ALA A 19 6.73 -25.32 17.08
N SER A 20 5.46 -24.90 17.15
CA SER A 20 4.30 -25.73 16.82
C SER A 20 4.29 -26.16 15.35
N LEU A 21 4.48 -25.21 14.43
CA LEU A 21 4.56 -25.47 12.99
C LEU A 21 5.72 -26.42 12.64
N ARG A 22 6.89 -26.19 13.25
CA ARG A 22 8.08 -27.03 13.08
C ARG A 22 7.86 -28.45 13.60
N LYS A 23 7.22 -28.59 14.77
CA LYS A 23 6.87 -29.90 15.33
C LYS A 23 5.89 -30.66 14.45
N ALA A 24 4.86 -29.98 13.94
CA ALA A 24 3.91 -30.55 12.99
C ALA A 24 4.63 -31.06 11.73
N PHE A 25 5.49 -30.23 11.14
CA PHE A 25 6.30 -30.59 9.97
C PHE A 25 7.16 -31.82 10.21
N GLU A 26 7.95 -31.87 11.29
CA GLU A 26 8.81 -33.02 11.57
C GLU A 26 8.00 -34.30 11.81
N SER A 27 6.81 -34.19 12.43
CA SER A 27 5.93 -35.36 12.65
C SER A 27 5.32 -35.93 11.35
N LEU A 28 5.06 -35.09 10.34
CA LEU A 28 4.35 -35.47 9.11
C LEU A 28 5.24 -35.45 7.86
N LYS A 29 6.54 -35.18 8.02
CA LYS A 29 7.51 -35.08 6.93
C LYS A 29 7.47 -36.25 5.92
N PRO A 30 7.34 -37.53 6.34
CA PRO A 30 7.23 -38.63 5.39
C PRO A 30 5.94 -38.57 4.56
N SER A 31 4.84 -38.16 5.18
CA SER A 31 3.50 -38.09 4.57
C SER A 31 3.31 -36.88 3.66
N LEU A 32 4.19 -35.86 3.76
CA LEU A 32 4.21 -34.70 2.87
C LEU A 32 4.92 -34.99 1.53
N ARG A 33 5.44 -36.20 1.34
CA ARG A 33 6.09 -36.64 0.09
C ARG A 33 5.24 -37.71 -0.59
N PRO A 34 5.28 -37.81 -1.93
CA PRO A 34 4.64 -38.92 -2.63
C PRO A 34 5.17 -40.28 -2.14
N PRO A 35 4.34 -41.32 -2.06
CA PRO A 35 2.91 -41.34 -2.39
C PRO A 35 2.03 -40.69 -1.31
N PHE A 36 1.05 -39.88 -1.72
CA PHE A 36 0.14 -39.21 -0.80
C PHE A 36 -0.99 -40.15 -0.36
N SER A 37 -1.38 -40.04 0.91
CA SER A 37 -2.49 -40.84 1.43
C SER A 37 -3.83 -40.38 0.86
N LEU A 38 -4.67 -41.33 0.48
CA LEU A 38 -6.05 -41.10 0.04
C LEU A 38 -7.06 -41.14 1.20
N THR A 39 -6.60 -41.40 2.43
CA THR A 39 -7.47 -41.44 3.61
C THR A 39 -7.98 -40.05 3.97
N ILE A 40 -9.30 -39.93 4.16
CA ILE A 40 -9.93 -38.68 4.63
C ILE A 40 -9.43 -38.39 6.05
N PRO A 41 -8.79 -37.24 6.30
CA PRO A 41 -8.26 -36.91 7.61
C PRO A 41 -9.39 -36.56 8.59
N THR A 42 -9.22 -36.95 9.85
CA THR A 42 -10.05 -36.42 10.96
C THR A 42 -9.77 -34.91 11.15
N PRO A 43 -10.65 -34.13 11.81
CA PRO A 43 -10.42 -32.70 12.00
C PRO A 43 -9.07 -32.36 12.65
N HIS A 44 -8.63 -33.16 13.64
CA HIS A 44 -7.32 -32.99 14.27
C HIS A 44 -6.17 -33.30 13.31
N GLN A 45 -6.27 -34.38 12.53
CA GLN A 45 -5.26 -34.71 11.51
C GLN A 45 -5.20 -33.65 10.40
N TYR A 46 -6.34 -33.08 10.02
CA TYR A 46 -6.43 -32.01 9.03
C TYR A 46 -5.75 -30.74 9.54
N ALA A 47 -6.00 -30.33 10.78
CA ALA A 47 -5.32 -29.18 11.40
C ALA A 47 -3.79 -29.39 11.48
N LEU A 48 -3.37 -30.57 11.93
CA LEU A 48 -1.94 -30.93 12.01
C LEU A 48 -1.28 -30.95 10.62
N PHE A 49 -1.99 -31.47 9.61
CA PHE A 49 -1.54 -31.46 8.22
C PHE A 49 -1.38 -30.03 7.69
N ASN A 50 -2.36 -29.16 7.92
CA ASN A 50 -2.29 -27.76 7.48
C ASN A 50 -1.11 -27.01 8.13
N ALA A 51 -0.84 -27.25 9.42
CA ALA A 51 0.34 -26.72 10.09
C ALA A 51 1.65 -27.23 9.47
N ALA A 52 1.74 -28.54 9.22
CA ALA A 52 2.92 -29.17 8.65
C ALA A 52 3.18 -28.72 7.21
N ILE A 53 2.15 -28.65 6.36
CA ILE A 53 2.29 -28.26 4.96
C ILE A 53 2.55 -26.76 4.81
N LEU A 54 2.01 -25.90 5.68
CA LEU A 54 2.36 -24.49 5.72
C LEU A 54 3.85 -24.30 6.02
N HIS A 55 4.38 -24.98 7.05
CA HIS A 55 5.80 -24.94 7.35
C HIS A 55 6.65 -25.45 6.19
N ALA A 56 6.25 -26.56 5.56
CA ALA A 56 6.93 -27.12 4.38
C ALA A 56 6.96 -26.13 3.20
N LEU A 57 5.84 -25.47 2.92
CA LEU A 57 5.73 -24.46 1.86
C LEU A 57 6.62 -23.23 2.11
N LEU A 58 6.79 -22.84 3.37
CA LEU A 58 7.64 -21.71 3.76
C LEU A 58 9.13 -22.05 3.77
N THR A 59 9.49 -23.33 3.88
CA THR A 59 10.89 -23.77 4.09
C THR A 59 11.47 -24.57 2.92
N GLU A 60 10.64 -25.19 2.09
CA GLU A 60 11.05 -26.05 0.97
C GLU A 60 10.56 -25.47 -0.39
N PRO A 61 11.09 -24.30 -0.80
CA PRO A 61 10.59 -23.57 -1.97
C PRO A 61 10.72 -24.34 -3.28
N HIS A 62 11.77 -25.17 -3.39
CA HIS A 62 12.10 -26.01 -4.54
C HIS A 62 11.02 -27.05 -4.90
N ILE A 63 10.13 -27.38 -3.96
CA ILE A 63 9.02 -28.33 -4.13
C ILE A 63 7.65 -27.72 -3.83
N ALA A 64 7.57 -26.39 -3.70
CA ALA A 64 6.34 -25.69 -3.33
C ALA A 64 5.16 -26.05 -4.25
N LYS A 65 5.39 -26.25 -5.55
CA LYS A 65 4.34 -26.68 -6.50
C LYS A 65 3.71 -28.02 -6.12
N THR A 66 4.49 -28.96 -5.62
CA THR A 66 4.01 -30.28 -5.20
C THR A 66 3.20 -30.17 -3.91
N HIS A 67 3.70 -29.40 -2.95
CA HIS A 67 2.99 -29.12 -1.69
C HIS A 67 1.67 -28.37 -1.95
N ILE A 68 1.64 -27.38 -2.85
CA ILE A 68 0.41 -26.68 -3.24
C ILE A 68 -0.62 -27.63 -3.85
N LYS A 69 -0.19 -28.51 -4.77
CA LYS A 69 -1.08 -29.54 -5.33
C LYS A 69 -1.62 -30.48 -4.25
N HIS A 70 -0.78 -30.85 -3.28
CA HIS A 70 -1.19 -31.70 -2.17
C HIS A 70 -2.21 -30.98 -1.27
N LEU A 71 -1.97 -29.70 -0.94
CA LEU A 71 -2.95 -28.87 -0.22
C LEU A 71 -4.29 -28.83 -0.96
N HIS A 72 -4.29 -28.49 -2.25
CA HIS A 72 -5.52 -28.43 -3.04
C HIS A 72 -6.27 -29.76 -3.09
N ALA A 73 -5.55 -30.89 -3.09
CA ALA A 73 -6.15 -32.22 -3.12
C ALA A 73 -6.77 -32.65 -1.78
N THR A 74 -6.32 -32.08 -0.66
CA THR A 74 -6.76 -32.48 0.70
C THR A 74 -7.70 -31.48 1.37
N VAL A 75 -7.90 -30.29 0.78
CA VAL A 75 -8.76 -29.24 1.34
C VAL A 75 -10.20 -29.71 1.49
N THR A 76 -10.77 -29.49 2.67
CA THR A 76 -12.16 -29.85 3.01
C THR A 76 -13.00 -28.67 3.50
N ASP A 77 -12.37 -27.58 3.91
CA ASP A 77 -13.00 -26.42 4.58
C ASP A 77 -12.87 -25.12 3.78
N GLY A 78 -12.69 -25.22 2.46
CA GLY A 78 -12.46 -24.06 1.60
C GLY A 78 -11.23 -23.25 2.01
N TYR A 79 -10.18 -23.92 2.52
CA TYR A 79 -8.91 -23.32 2.99
C TYR A 79 -9.01 -22.54 4.31
N ALA A 80 -10.14 -22.54 5.02
CA ALA A 80 -10.32 -21.72 6.24
C ALA A 80 -9.24 -21.96 7.31
N THR A 81 -8.91 -23.23 7.60
CA THR A 81 -7.85 -23.60 8.55
C THR A 81 -6.49 -23.11 8.07
N PHE A 82 -6.20 -23.27 6.77
CA PHE A 82 -4.94 -22.80 6.17
C PHE A 82 -4.82 -21.27 6.22
N CYS A 83 -5.88 -20.55 5.86
CA CYS A 83 -5.96 -19.08 5.95
C CYS A 83 -5.75 -18.59 7.38
N THR A 84 -6.35 -19.25 8.38
CA THR A 84 -6.16 -18.91 9.80
C THR A 84 -4.70 -19.06 10.21
N LEU A 85 -4.07 -20.19 9.89
CA LEU A 85 -2.64 -20.40 10.18
C LEU A 85 -1.74 -19.40 9.45
N LEU A 86 -2.03 -19.11 8.18
CA LEU A 86 -1.29 -18.13 7.39
C LEU A 86 -1.44 -16.71 7.98
N HIS A 87 -2.66 -16.34 8.39
CA HIS A 87 -2.94 -15.09 9.11
C HIS A 87 -2.11 -15.00 10.39
N ASP A 88 -2.04 -16.06 11.19
CA ASP A 88 -1.33 -16.08 12.46
C ASP A 88 0.19 -15.96 12.27
N VAL A 89 0.74 -16.62 11.23
CA VAL A 89 2.15 -16.44 10.83
C VAL A 89 2.41 -14.99 10.46
N VAL A 90 1.55 -14.36 9.68
CA VAL A 90 1.69 -12.94 9.33
C VAL A 90 1.60 -12.07 10.57
N HIS A 91 0.62 -12.30 11.43
CA HIS A 91 0.35 -11.45 12.57
C HIS A 91 1.46 -11.52 13.62
N HIS A 92 1.98 -12.72 13.92
CA HIS A 92 2.91 -12.95 15.02
C HIS A 92 4.38 -13.06 14.62
N LEU A 93 4.67 -13.49 13.38
CA LEU A 93 6.03 -13.82 12.95
C LEU A 93 6.59 -12.86 11.90
N TYR A 94 5.75 -12.19 11.10
CA TYR A 94 6.16 -11.43 9.91
C TYR A 94 7.36 -10.48 10.11
N PRO A 95 7.42 -9.65 11.17
CA PRO A 95 8.55 -8.74 11.37
C PRO A 95 9.90 -9.47 11.46
N THR A 96 9.88 -10.66 12.05
CA THR A 96 11.06 -11.50 12.33
C THR A 96 11.34 -12.54 11.24
N LEU A 97 10.50 -12.66 10.21
CA LEU A 97 10.68 -13.66 9.16
C LEU A 97 11.93 -13.38 8.31
N LEU A 98 12.61 -14.46 7.91
CA LEU A 98 13.70 -14.42 6.92
C LEU A 98 13.17 -13.93 5.55
N ALA A 99 13.99 -13.21 4.78
CA ALA A 99 13.58 -12.67 3.48
C ALA A 99 13.07 -13.73 2.47
N PRO A 100 13.69 -14.92 2.34
CA PRO A 100 13.16 -15.99 1.48
C PRO A 100 11.77 -16.49 1.93
N VAL A 101 11.53 -16.49 3.25
CA VAL A 101 10.27 -16.93 3.86
C VAL A 101 9.18 -15.88 3.61
N LYS A 102 9.49 -14.59 3.75
CA LYS A 102 8.57 -13.49 3.37
C LYS A 102 8.17 -13.60 1.90
N THR A 103 9.12 -13.83 1.00
CA THR A 103 8.85 -13.99 -0.43
C THR A 103 7.91 -15.16 -0.70
N HIS A 104 8.16 -16.31 -0.06
CA HIS A 104 7.27 -17.48 -0.20
C HIS A 104 5.90 -17.25 0.41
N LEU A 105 5.83 -16.62 1.58
CA LEU A 105 4.57 -16.27 2.22
C LEU A 105 3.69 -15.43 1.28
N LEU A 106 4.27 -14.43 0.62
CA LEU A 106 3.56 -13.58 -0.34
C LEU A 106 3.06 -14.37 -1.56
N TYR A 107 3.87 -15.30 -2.08
CA TYR A 107 3.45 -16.23 -3.13
C TYR A 107 2.29 -17.12 -2.69
N LEU A 108 2.31 -17.65 -1.46
CA LEU A 108 1.21 -18.45 -0.91
C LEU A 108 -0.07 -17.63 -0.76
N THR A 109 0.03 -16.41 -0.26
CA THR A 109 -1.12 -15.49 -0.18
C THR A 109 -1.73 -15.27 -1.56
N HIS A 110 -0.91 -15.08 -2.59
CA HIS A 110 -1.39 -14.93 -3.97
C HIS A 110 -2.17 -16.17 -4.44
N GLU A 111 -1.68 -17.38 -4.17
CA GLU A 111 -2.38 -18.62 -4.52
C GLU A 111 -3.71 -18.77 -3.75
N ILE A 112 -3.75 -18.41 -2.47
CA ILE A 112 -4.97 -18.45 -1.66
C ILE A 112 -6.03 -17.45 -2.18
N VAL A 113 -5.60 -16.27 -2.61
CA VAL A 113 -6.48 -15.28 -3.26
C VAL A 113 -7.02 -15.82 -4.58
N ARG A 114 -6.17 -16.49 -5.38
CA ARG A 114 -6.56 -17.07 -6.68
C ARG A 114 -7.64 -18.14 -6.52
N VAL A 115 -7.62 -18.92 -5.45
CA VAL A 115 -8.63 -19.95 -5.17
C VAL A 115 -9.79 -19.44 -4.30
N LEU A 116 -9.82 -18.15 -3.97
CA LEU A 116 -10.85 -17.51 -3.13
C LEU A 116 -11.02 -18.21 -1.77
N GLY A 117 -9.92 -18.61 -1.13
CA GLY A 117 -9.94 -19.35 0.13
C GLY A 117 -10.66 -18.60 1.26
N ILE A 118 -11.54 -19.25 2.01
CA ILE A 118 -12.35 -18.63 3.06
C ILE A 118 -11.42 -17.95 4.09
N GLY A 119 -11.61 -16.64 4.32
CA GLY A 119 -10.78 -15.84 5.22
C GLY A 119 -9.51 -15.25 4.60
N TYR A 120 -9.33 -15.30 3.27
CA TYR A 120 -8.17 -14.69 2.59
C TYR A 120 -8.09 -13.18 2.82
N ASP A 121 -9.22 -12.51 3.03
CA ASP A 121 -9.32 -11.09 3.31
C ASP A 121 -8.63 -10.72 4.63
N ALA A 122 -8.80 -11.52 5.68
CA ALA A 122 -8.11 -11.33 6.96
C ALA A 122 -6.58 -11.46 6.83
N VAL A 123 -6.10 -12.44 6.04
CA VAL A 123 -4.67 -12.59 5.74
C VAL A 123 -4.12 -11.35 5.04
N LEU A 124 -4.85 -10.84 4.04
CA LEU A 124 -4.47 -9.62 3.34
C LEU A 124 -4.46 -8.41 4.27
N VAL A 125 -5.50 -8.22 5.09
CA VAL A 125 -5.54 -7.16 6.12
C VAL A 125 -4.31 -7.22 7.02
N SER A 126 -3.97 -8.42 7.50
CA SER A 126 -2.82 -8.64 8.37
C SER A 126 -1.50 -8.28 7.67
N LEU A 127 -1.33 -8.65 6.40
CA LEU A 127 -0.15 -8.29 5.60
C LEU A 127 -0.02 -6.80 5.35
N LEU A 128 -1.13 -6.12 5.10
CA LEU A 128 -1.15 -4.67 4.87
C LEU A 128 -0.77 -3.87 6.10
N ARG A 129 -1.07 -4.39 7.29
CA ARG A 129 -0.60 -3.84 8.56
C ARG A 129 0.91 -3.99 8.73
N GLN A 130 1.54 -4.94 8.03
CA GLN A 130 3.00 -5.10 8.02
C GLN A 130 3.70 -4.10 7.09
N ILE A 131 2.96 -3.38 6.23
CA ILE A 131 3.55 -2.37 5.36
C ILE A 131 4.03 -1.19 6.21
N ALA A 132 5.33 -1.16 6.45
CA ALA A 132 6.00 -0.04 7.10
C ALA A 132 6.18 1.09 6.09
N ALA A 133 5.77 2.30 6.46
CA ALA A 133 5.82 3.47 5.59
C ALA A 133 7.25 3.92 5.21
N ALA A 134 8.28 3.33 5.84
CA ALA A 134 9.69 3.65 5.63
C ALA A 134 10.57 2.41 5.35
N ASP A 135 9.96 1.25 5.03
CA ASP A 135 10.70 0.06 4.57
C ASP A 135 10.71 0.05 3.04
N PHE A 136 11.88 0.20 2.43
CA PHE A 136 12.03 0.25 0.98
C PHE A 136 12.47 -1.09 0.37
N GLY A 137 12.49 -2.18 1.17
CA GLY A 137 12.86 -3.50 0.67
C GLY A 137 11.86 -4.07 -0.32
N ASP A 138 12.33 -4.96 -1.21
CA ASP A 138 11.52 -5.57 -2.29
C ASP A 138 10.23 -6.23 -1.78
N GLY A 139 10.23 -6.77 -0.56
CA GLY A 139 9.04 -7.35 0.07
C GLY A 139 7.94 -6.31 0.37
N ASN A 140 8.33 -5.12 0.82
CA ASN A 140 7.38 -4.03 1.10
C ASN A 140 6.87 -3.40 -0.21
N LEU A 141 7.75 -3.27 -1.22
CA LEU A 141 7.37 -2.80 -2.56
C LEU A 141 6.45 -3.77 -3.31
N TRP A 142 6.69 -5.09 -3.18
CA TRP A 142 5.79 -6.11 -3.74
C TRP A 142 4.40 -6.03 -3.11
N LEU A 143 4.35 -5.90 -1.78
CA LEU A 143 3.10 -5.70 -1.05
C LEU A 143 2.37 -4.46 -1.57
N CYS A 144 3.05 -3.33 -1.75
CA CYS A 144 2.42 -2.11 -2.25
C CYS A 144 1.97 -2.19 -3.72
N SER A 145 2.74 -2.82 -4.61
CA SER A 145 2.48 -2.83 -6.07
C SER A 145 1.36 -3.79 -6.51
N LYS A 146 1.04 -4.81 -5.70
CA LYS A 146 -0.04 -5.78 -6.00
C LYS A 146 -1.31 -5.56 -5.17
N THR A 147 -1.29 -4.61 -4.25
CA THR A 147 -2.40 -4.33 -3.33
C THR A 147 -3.45 -3.45 -4.02
N SER A 148 -4.68 -3.97 -4.14
CA SER A 148 -5.85 -3.20 -4.55
C SER A 148 -6.02 -1.93 -3.71
N SER A 149 -6.44 -0.82 -4.35
CA SER A 149 -6.78 0.43 -3.65
C SER A 149 -7.84 0.27 -2.55
N ARG A 150 -8.67 -0.78 -2.61
CA ARG A 150 -9.67 -1.12 -1.58
C ARG A 150 -9.04 -1.38 -0.21
N TYR A 151 -7.77 -1.76 -0.17
CA TYR A 151 -7.06 -2.09 1.06
C TYR A 151 -6.63 -0.86 1.87
N SER A 152 -6.59 0.34 1.26
CA SER A 152 -6.43 1.59 2.00
C SER A 152 -7.59 1.85 2.99
N LEU A 153 -8.76 1.23 2.76
CA LEU A 153 -9.92 1.31 3.66
C LEU A 153 -9.66 0.64 5.01
N LEU A 154 -8.76 -0.35 5.08
CA LEU A 154 -8.52 -1.13 6.30
C LEU A 154 -7.59 -0.43 7.30
N ARG A 155 -6.95 0.67 6.88
CA ARG A 155 -5.97 1.42 7.69
C ARG A 155 -6.59 2.67 8.35
N ILE A 156 -7.85 2.97 8.05
CA ILE A 156 -8.65 3.98 8.75
C ILE A 156 -9.83 3.30 9.46
N SER A 157 -10.31 3.88 10.56
CA SER A 157 -11.49 3.31 11.23
C SER A 157 -12.77 3.58 10.41
N PRO A 158 -13.80 2.74 10.52
CA PRO A 158 -15.09 2.99 9.85
C PRO A 158 -15.70 4.35 10.21
N GLU A 159 -15.45 4.82 11.43
CA GLU A 159 -15.89 6.14 11.85
C GLU A 159 -15.11 7.28 11.17
N MET A 160 -13.78 7.15 11.05
CA MET A 160 -12.97 8.10 10.28
C MET A 160 -13.47 8.16 8.83
N GLU A 161 -13.66 6.98 8.21
CA GLU A 161 -14.18 6.88 6.85
C GLU A 161 -15.52 7.61 6.70
N THR A 162 -16.46 7.34 7.60
CA THR A 162 -17.80 7.97 7.56
C THR A 162 -17.71 9.49 7.62
N GLN A 163 -16.89 10.04 8.53
CA GLN A 163 -16.72 11.49 8.67
C GLN A 163 -15.98 12.13 7.49
N LEU A 164 -14.97 11.45 6.94
CA LEU A 164 -14.23 11.91 5.76
C LEU A 164 -15.11 11.88 4.51
N ARG A 165 -15.90 10.82 4.32
CA ARG A 165 -16.87 10.74 3.22
C ARG A 165 -17.91 11.83 3.35
N PHE A 166 -18.45 12.07 4.54
CA PHE A 166 -19.41 13.16 4.75
C PHE A 166 -18.82 14.52 4.34
N LEU A 167 -17.58 14.82 4.75
CA LEU A 167 -16.86 16.02 4.31
C LEU A 167 -16.78 16.15 2.78
N LEU A 168 -16.47 15.05 2.09
CA LEU A 168 -16.23 15.04 0.64
C LEU A 168 -17.49 14.83 -0.21
N THR A 169 -18.66 14.64 0.40
CA THR A 169 -19.92 14.35 -0.32
C THR A 169 -21.10 15.20 0.12
N ASN A 170 -21.00 15.92 1.24
CA ASN A 170 -22.12 16.70 1.78
C ASN A 170 -21.72 18.12 2.23
N VAL A 171 -20.43 18.38 2.49
CA VAL A 171 -20.00 19.68 3.02
C VAL A 171 -19.54 20.58 1.90
N LYS A 172 -20.12 21.79 1.84
CA LYS A 172 -19.74 22.83 0.89
C LYS A 172 -18.38 23.45 1.25
N LEU A 173 -17.59 23.77 0.23
CA LEU A 173 -16.35 24.52 0.37
C LEU A 173 -16.64 25.87 1.04
N GLY A 174 -15.82 26.20 2.03
CA GLY A 174 -16.01 27.34 2.94
C GLY A 174 -16.65 26.96 4.28
N HIS A 175 -17.39 25.84 4.36
CA HIS A 175 -18.10 25.41 5.57
C HIS A 175 -17.42 24.25 6.32
N GLN A 176 -16.28 23.76 5.84
CA GLN A 176 -15.58 22.59 6.41
C GLN A 176 -14.90 22.83 7.76
N ARG A 177 -14.68 24.08 8.18
CA ARG A 177 -13.84 24.41 9.34
C ARG A 177 -14.27 23.71 10.63
N ARG A 178 -15.58 23.69 10.92
CA ARG A 178 -16.10 23.07 12.15
C ARG A 178 -15.93 21.54 12.12
N HIS A 179 -16.20 20.92 10.97
CA HIS A 179 -16.03 19.48 10.76
C HIS A 179 -14.56 19.05 10.87
N GLN A 180 -13.65 19.83 10.30
CA GLN A 180 -12.20 19.64 10.42
C GLN A 180 -11.75 19.69 11.89
N ILE A 181 -12.20 20.71 12.64
CA ILE A 181 -11.88 20.82 14.07
C ILE A 181 -12.39 19.61 14.86
N TRP A 182 -13.62 19.16 14.61
CA TRP A 182 -14.17 17.97 15.26
C TRP A 182 -13.39 16.70 14.93
N PHE A 183 -13.07 16.51 13.65
CA PHE A 183 -12.29 15.36 13.19
C PHE A 183 -10.90 15.35 13.83
N ALA A 184 -10.16 16.46 13.76
CA ALA A 184 -8.83 16.56 14.35
C ALA A 184 -8.86 16.34 15.86
N ARG A 185 -9.82 16.96 16.57
CA ARG A 185 -10.00 16.78 18.01
C ARG A 185 -10.17 15.33 18.39
N LYS A 186 -10.98 14.60 17.62
CA LYS A 186 -11.33 13.21 17.90
C LYS A 186 -10.22 12.23 17.50
N PHE A 187 -9.55 12.45 16.38
CA PHE A 187 -8.72 11.42 15.76
C PHE A 187 -7.22 11.73 15.68
N LEU A 188 -6.83 13.01 15.78
CA LEU A 188 -5.46 13.50 15.52
C LEU A 188 -4.82 14.24 16.73
N SER A 189 -5.56 14.42 17.83
CA SER A 189 -5.09 15.21 18.99
C SER A 189 -3.98 14.55 19.78
N GLU A 190 -4.04 13.22 19.95
CA GLU A 190 -3.06 12.51 20.77
C GLU A 190 -1.68 12.47 20.08
N PRO A 191 -0.61 12.33 20.87
CA PRO A 191 0.73 12.04 20.34
C PRO A 191 0.69 10.84 19.39
N ASP A 192 1.48 10.89 18.33
CA ASP A 192 1.64 9.81 17.32
C ASP A 192 0.41 9.52 16.45
N ARG A 193 -0.76 10.09 16.76
CA ARG A 193 -1.93 9.97 15.87
C ARG A 193 -1.78 10.72 14.56
N GLU A 194 -0.75 11.54 14.40
CA GLU A 194 -0.44 12.15 13.09
C GLU A 194 0.01 11.12 12.03
N PHE A 195 0.50 9.92 12.42
CA PHE A 195 0.87 8.89 11.46
C PHE A 195 -0.32 8.38 10.65
N VAL A 196 -1.54 8.40 11.22
CA VAL A 196 -2.77 8.00 10.53
C VAL A 196 -3.11 8.94 9.36
N ILE A 197 -2.54 10.16 9.33
CA ILE A 197 -2.75 11.10 8.23
C ILE A 197 -2.26 10.51 6.90
N VAL A 198 -1.18 9.72 6.94
CA VAL A 198 -0.65 8.99 5.77
C VAL A 198 -1.73 8.06 5.20
N ASP A 199 -2.39 7.29 6.07
CA ASP A 199 -3.45 6.37 5.70
C ASP A 199 -4.70 7.08 5.18
N ILE A 200 -5.06 8.21 5.82
CA ILE A 200 -6.17 9.06 5.38
C ILE A 200 -5.90 9.63 3.97
N VAL A 201 -4.67 10.08 3.68
CA VAL A 201 -4.33 10.60 2.34
C VAL A 201 -4.40 9.49 1.29
N ARG A 202 -3.94 8.27 1.59
CA ARG A 202 -4.12 7.12 0.69
C ARG A 202 -5.59 6.80 0.46
N PHE A 203 -6.41 6.83 1.50
CA PHE A 203 -7.87 6.68 1.37
C PHE A 203 -8.48 7.73 0.43
N ILE A 204 -8.14 9.01 0.61
CA ILE A 204 -8.67 10.10 -0.23
C ILE A 204 -8.25 9.93 -1.70
N CYS A 205 -7.01 9.52 -1.96
CA CYS A 205 -6.51 9.35 -3.33
C CYS A 205 -7.12 8.11 -4.00
N CYS A 206 -7.11 6.97 -3.31
CA CYS A 206 -7.30 5.65 -3.95
C CYS A 206 -8.67 5.03 -3.73
N ALA A 207 -9.38 5.41 -2.67
CA ALA A 207 -10.64 4.78 -2.25
C ALA A 207 -11.85 5.73 -2.23
N HIS A 208 -11.61 7.04 -2.39
CA HIS A 208 -12.66 8.03 -2.55
C HIS A 208 -12.54 8.74 -3.91
N HIS A 209 -13.33 8.29 -4.88
CA HIS A 209 -13.45 8.91 -6.20
C HIS A 209 -14.85 9.53 -6.34
N PRO A 210 -14.98 10.86 -6.22
CA PRO A 210 -16.27 11.53 -6.32
C PRO A 210 -16.90 11.36 -7.71
N THR A 211 -18.23 11.40 -7.77
CA THR A 211 -18.97 11.41 -9.05
C THR A 211 -18.76 12.75 -9.77
N ASN A 212 -19.01 12.78 -11.08
CA ASN A 212 -18.92 14.02 -11.87
C ASN A 212 -19.82 15.14 -11.31
N GLU A 213 -20.99 14.78 -10.77
CA GLU A 213 -21.91 15.72 -10.10
C GLU A 213 -21.24 16.39 -8.91
N ILE A 214 -20.54 15.62 -8.06
CA ILE A 214 -19.82 16.16 -6.92
C ILE A 214 -18.62 17.00 -7.39
N ILE A 215 -17.87 16.54 -8.40
CA ILE A 215 -16.71 17.27 -8.94
C ILE A 215 -17.11 18.67 -9.47
N GLN A 216 -18.29 18.78 -10.08
CA GLN A 216 -18.81 20.03 -10.66
C GLN A 216 -19.61 20.88 -9.65
N SER A 217 -19.73 20.43 -8.39
CA SER A 217 -20.49 21.12 -7.34
C SER A 217 -19.60 22.05 -6.49
N ASP A 218 -20.20 22.66 -5.47
CA ASP A 218 -19.50 23.47 -4.46
C ASP A 218 -19.04 22.65 -3.24
N ILE A 219 -19.02 21.32 -3.32
CA ILE A 219 -18.55 20.45 -2.25
C ILE A 219 -17.03 20.54 -2.07
N VAL A 220 -16.57 20.35 -0.84
CA VAL A 220 -15.14 20.35 -0.50
C VAL A 220 -14.38 19.35 -1.40
N PRO A 221 -13.44 19.83 -2.23
CA PRO A 221 -12.70 18.94 -3.10
C PRO A 221 -11.61 18.21 -2.33
N ARG A 222 -11.22 17.04 -2.85
CA ARG A 222 -10.21 16.15 -2.24
C ARG A 222 -8.90 16.86 -1.93
N TRP A 223 -8.41 17.67 -2.87
CA TRP A 223 -7.17 18.43 -2.71
C TRP A 223 -7.21 19.39 -1.53
N ALA A 224 -8.36 20.03 -1.26
CA ALA A 224 -8.48 20.98 -0.16
C ALA A 224 -8.43 20.27 1.20
N LEU A 225 -9.02 19.07 1.29
CA LEU A 225 -8.93 18.24 2.48
C LEU A 225 -7.50 17.77 2.74
N ILE A 226 -6.76 17.35 1.71
CA ILE A 226 -5.34 16.96 1.81
C ILE A 226 -4.48 18.16 2.24
N GLY A 227 -4.74 19.34 1.67
CA GLY A 227 -4.06 20.59 2.07
C GLY A 227 -4.22 20.87 3.56
N TRP A 228 -5.43 20.71 4.11
CA TRP A 228 -5.66 20.82 5.56
C TRP A 228 -4.93 19.73 6.37
N LEU A 229 -4.95 18.48 5.91
CA LEU A 229 -4.27 17.38 6.60
C LEU A 229 -2.76 17.60 6.72
N LEU A 230 -2.11 18.20 5.71
CA LEU A 230 -0.70 18.58 5.78
C LEU A 230 -0.42 19.58 6.93
N THR A 231 -1.37 20.47 7.23
CA THR A 231 -1.24 21.41 8.37
C THR A 231 -1.39 20.76 9.73
N CYS A 232 -1.93 19.53 9.78
CA CYS A 232 -2.10 18.77 11.02
C CYS A 232 -0.84 17.97 11.41
N CYS A 233 0.14 17.85 10.51
CA CYS A 233 1.41 17.20 10.79
C CYS A 233 2.29 18.09 11.68
N ARG A 234 2.85 17.51 12.72
CA ARG A 234 3.73 18.16 13.70
C ARG A 234 5.20 17.86 13.42
N ARG A 235 5.49 16.67 12.90
CA ARG A 235 6.87 16.20 12.65
C ARG A 235 7.22 16.22 11.16
N SER A 236 8.43 16.67 10.84
CA SER A 236 8.91 16.80 9.46
C SER A 236 8.93 15.48 8.68
N HIS A 237 9.30 14.37 9.33
CA HIS A 237 9.27 13.04 8.71
C HIS A 237 7.84 12.56 8.41
N VAL A 238 6.84 12.97 9.22
CA VAL A 238 5.44 12.65 8.95
C VAL A 238 4.96 13.43 7.73
N VAL A 239 5.31 14.72 7.62
CA VAL A 239 5.05 15.50 6.40
C VAL A 239 5.66 14.82 5.18
N ALA A 240 6.91 14.36 5.25
CA ALA A 240 7.56 13.63 4.16
C ALA A 240 6.78 12.35 3.78
N ASN A 241 6.34 11.57 4.76
CA ASN A 241 5.54 10.36 4.51
C ASN A 241 4.18 10.69 3.88
N VAL A 242 3.53 11.78 4.27
CA VAL A 242 2.27 12.23 3.67
C VAL A 242 2.49 12.67 2.22
N LYS A 243 3.58 13.39 1.93
CA LYS A 243 3.95 13.74 0.54
C LYS A 243 4.23 12.50 -0.30
N LEU A 244 4.92 11.50 0.25
CA LEU A 244 5.14 10.23 -0.43
C LEU A 244 3.82 9.50 -0.70
N ALA A 245 2.92 9.43 0.28
CA ALA A 245 1.60 8.83 0.10
C ALA A 245 0.77 9.52 -1.00
N LEU A 246 0.92 10.84 -1.14
CA LEU A 246 0.28 11.65 -2.18
C LEU A 246 0.88 11.40 -3.58
N PHE A 247 2.19 11.15 -3.67
CA PHE A 247 2.89 10.89 -4.93
C PHE A 247 3.11 9.40 -5.25
N TYR A 248 2.62 8.49 -4.41
CA TYR A 248 2.92 7.06 -4.56
C TYR A 248 2.47 6.52 -5.92
N ASP A 249 1.24 6.86 -6.33
CA ASP A 249 0.67 6.43 -7.60
C ASP A 249 1.25 7.19 -8.80
N TRP A 250 2.14 8.17 -8.59
CA TRP A 250 2.83 8.89 -9.67
C TRP A 250 4.11 8.18 -10.13
N LEU A 251 4.80 7.48 -9.22
CA LEU A 251 6.15 6.99 -9.48
C LEU A 251 6.19 5.98 -10.62
N PHE A 252 5.29 5.00 -10.65
CA PHE A 252 5.23 3.98 -11.69
C PHE A 252 3.94 4.04 -12.50
N PHE A 253 3.36 5.24 -12.62
CA PHE A 253 2.06 5.44 -13.24
C PHE A 253 2.00 4.88 -14.67
N ASP A 254 1.01 4.04 -14.93
CA ASP A 254 0.68 3.46 -16.22
C ASP A 254 -0.81 3.65 -16.51
N GLU A 255 -1.12 4.49 -17.49
CA GLU A 255 -2.50 4.82 -17.88
C GLU A 255 -3.35 3.60 -18.28
N SER A 256 -2.72 2.49 -18.67
CA SER A 256 -3.45 1.26 -19.04
C SER A 256 -4.09 0.57 -17.84
N VAL A 257 -3.58 0.80 -16.63
CA VAL A 257 -4.01 0.13 -15.39
C VAL A 257 -4.42 1.11 -14.30
N ASP A 258 -3.80 2.28 -14.24
CA ASP A 258 -3.95 3.23 -13.15
C ASP A 258 -5.05 4.26 -13.42
N ASN A 259 -5.73 4.66 -12.34
CA ASN A 259 -6.83 5.62 -12.41
C ASN A 259 -6.31 7.06 -12.22
N ILE A 260 -6.70 7.97 -13.11
CA ILE A 260 -6.41 9.41 -13.01
C ILE A 260 -6.82 10.01 -11.66
N MET A 261 -7.87 9.48 -11.05
CA MET A 261 -8.36 9.93 -9.75
C MET A 261 -7.36 9.68 -8.61
N ASN A 262 -6.39 8.78 -8.78
CA ASN A 262 -5.33 8.53 -7.80
C ASN A 262 -4.28 9.65 -7.81
N ILE A 263 -4.04 10.27 -8.96
CA ILE A 263 -2.97 11.26 -9.16
C ILE A 263 -3.46 12.71 -9.16
N GLU A 264 -4.72 12.97 -9.53
CA GLU A 264 -5.26 14.34 -9.58
C GLU A 264 -5.16 15.16 -8.27
N PRO A 265 -5.30 14.60 -7.05
CA PRO A 265 -5.38 15.44 -5.87
C PRO A 265 -4.06 16.19 -5.62
N ALA A 266 -2.93 15.60 -5.99
CA ALA A 266 -1.62 16.20 -5.83
C ALA A 266 -1.44 17.44 -6.72
N VAL A 267 -1.79 17.32 -8.01
CA VAL A 267 -1.64 18.45 -8.95
C VAL A 267 -2.62 19.57 -8.65
N LEU A 268 -3.86 19.22 -8.30
CA LEU A 268 -4.87 20.21 -7.93
C LEU A 268 -4.49 20.94 -6.64
N LEU A 269 -3.94 20.23 -5.65
CA LEU A 269 -3.43 20.87 -4.43
C LEU A 269 -2.30 21.85 -4.77
N MET A 270 -1.35 21.46 -5.62
CA MET A 270 -0.27 22.34 -6.07
C MET A 270 -0.80 23.59 -6.78
N VAL A 271 -1.71 23.45 -7.74
CA VAL A 271 -2.21 24.58 -8.55
C VAL A 271 -3.10 25.52 -7.74
N HIS A 272 -4.04 24.98 -6.96
CA HIS A 272 -4.94 25.80 -6.15
C HIS A 272 -4.26 26.47 -4.95
N SER A 273 -3.09 25.99 -4.55
CA SER A 273 -2.30 26.63 -3.49
C SER A 273 -1.51 27.84 -3.97
N ILE A 274 -1.26 28.02 -5.27
CA ILE A 274 -0.42 29.12 -5.79
C ILE A 274 -0.85 30.51 -5.28
N PRO A 275 -2.15 30.89 -5.30
CA PRO A 275 -2.55 32.26 -4.98
C PRO A 275 -2.35 32.66 -3.52
N GLN A 276 -2.45 31.72 -2.58
CA GLN A 276 -2.49 32.02 -1.13
C GLN A 276 -1.52 31.21 -0.28
N TYR A 277 -1.08 30.05 -0.77
CA TYR A 277 -0.32 29.05 -0.03
C TYR A 277 0.85 28.48 -0.86
N ILE A 278 1.58 29.34 -1.56
CA ILE A 278 2.64 28.96 -2.51
C ILE A 278 3.70 28.00 -1.91
N GLU A 279 3.94 28.08 -0.61
CA GLU A 279 4.88 27.18 0.10
C GLU A 279 4.45 25.71 0.02
N ILE A 280 3.15 25.42 -0.06
CA ILE A 280 2.65 24.05 -0.30
C ILE A 280 3.08 23.59 -1.69
N THR A 281 2.85 24.41 -2.72
CA THR A 281 3.24 24.11 -4.11
C THR A 281 4.75 23.90 -4.22
N ARG A 282 5.55 24.80 -3.64
CA ARG A 282 7.02 24.69 -3.61
C ARG A 282 7.45 23.38 -2.94
N GLY A 283 6.97 23.13 -1.73
CA GLY A 283 7.36 21.96 -0.95
C GLY A 283 6.90 20.62 -1.54
N LEU A 284 5.81 20.60 -2.31
CA LEU A 284 5.37 19.40 -3.04
C LEU A 284 6.21 19.16 -4.30
N LEU A 285 6.50 20.21 -5.07
CA LEU A 285 7.35 20.10 -6.26
C LEU A 285 8.79 19.70 -5.92
N GLU A 286 9.38 20.31 -4.89
CA GLU A 286 10.72 19.95 -4.42
C GLU A 286 10.78 18.47 -4.03
N PHE A 287 9.75 18.00 -3.32
CA PHE A 287 9.66 16.60 -2.91
C PHE A 287 9.49 15.66 -4.10
N LEU A 288 8.63 15.99 -5.07
CA LEU A 288 8.43 15.17 -6.28
C LEU A 288 9.72 15.04 -7.08
N LEU A 289 10.45 16.14 -7.30
CA LEU A 289 11.74 16.11 -8.00
C LEU A 289 12.77 15.28 -7.22
N HIS A 290 12.80 15.42 -5.89
CA HIS A 290 13.66 14.60 -5.04
C HIS A 290 13.34 13.10 -5.16
N LEU A 291 12.06 12.72 -5.18
CA LEU A 291 11.64 11.33 -5.38
C LEU A 291 12.08 10.80 -6.74
N VAL A 292 11.90 11.57 -7.81
CA VAL A 292 12.33 11.16 -9.16
C VAL A 292 13.82 10.83 -9.19
N ASP A 293 14.64 11.61 -8.48
CA ASP A 293 16.09 11.42 -8.49
C ASP A 293 16.58 10.33 -7.54
N ASN A 294 15.87 10.08 -6.43
CA ASN A 294 16.41 9.32 -5.29
C ASN A 294 15.53 8.17 -4.78
N TYR A 295 14.29 8.02 -5.24
CA TYR A 295 13.39 6.98 -4.71
C TYR A 295 13.88 5.56 -5.06
N ASP A 296 14.25 5.35 -6.31
CA ASP A 296 14.88 4.12 -6.79
C ASP A 296 15.84 4.46 -7.92
N VAL A 297 17.15 4.41 -7.62
CA VAL A 297 18.20 4.80 -8.56
C VAL A 297 18.31 3.81 -9.72
N GLU A 298 18.04 2.52 -9.49
CA GLU A 298 18.12 1.48 -10.53
C GLU A 298 16.96 1.64 -11.52
N ARG A 299 15.77 1.95 -11.03
CA ARG A 299 14.55 2.10 -11.83
C ARG A 299 14.20 3.57 -12.15
N LYS A 300 15.15 4.49 -12.00
CA LYS A 300 14.95 5.93 -12.24
C LYS A 300 14.29 6.25 -13.58
N GLY A 301 14.67 5.56 -14.66
CA GLY A 301 14.06 5.75 -15.98
C GLY A 301 12.56 5.43 -16.01
N MET A 302 12.13 4.40 -15.27
CA MET A 302 10.71 4.08 -15.12
C MET A 302 9.99 5.15 -14.31
N ILE A 303 10.63 5.70 -13.28
CA ILE A 303 10.05 6.75 -12.44
C ILE A 303 9.82 8.04 -13.22
N VAL A 304 10.84 8.47 -13.98
CA VAL A 304 10.73 9.62 -14.88
C VAL A 304 9.58 9.42 -15.86
N LYS A 305 9.46 8.22 -16.46
CA LYS A 305 8.37 7.90 -17.39
C LYS A 305 7.01 7.93 -16.72
N GLY A 306 6.87 7.35 -15.52
CA GLY A 306 5.61 7.35 -14.76
C GLY A 306 5.14 8.76 -14.44
N VAL A 307 6.01 9.57 -13.83
CA VAL A 307 5.70 10.97 -13.47
C VAL A 307 5.38 11.81 -14.71
N ALA A 308 6.13 11.66 -15.80
CA ALA A 308 5.85 12.38 -17.04
C ALA A 308 4.50 11.97 -17.66
N SER A 309 4.19 10.67 -17.66
CA SER A 309 2.91 10.14 -18.16
C SER A 309 1.74 10.63 -17.33
N ALA A 310 1.89 10.70 -16.00
CA ALA A 310 0.90 11.27 -15.09
C ALA A 310 0.60 12.74 -15.44
N PHE A 311 1.62 13.59 -15.59
CA PHE A 311 1.42 14.99 -15.99
C PHE A 311 0.75 15.13 -17.36
N GLN A 312 1.17 14.33 -18.34
CA GLN A 312 0.58 14.35 -19.68
C GLN A 312 -0.91 13.97 -19.66
N LEU A 313 -1.26 12.91 -18.91
CA LEU A 313 -2.65 12.50 -18.76
C LEU A 313 -3.49 13.59 -18.08
N LEU A 314 -2.98 14.19 -16.99
CA LEU A 314 -3.67 15.25 -16.24
C LEU A 314 -3.98 16.47 -17.09
N VAL A 315 -3.05 16.87 -17.97
CA VAL A 315 -3.28 17.95 -18.96
C VAL A 315 -4.25 17.48 -20.04
N ARG A 316 -4.04 16.30 -20.63
CA ARG A 316 -4.87 15.78 -21.73
C ARG A 316 -6.33 15.58 -21.35
N LYS A 317 -6.60 15.18 -20.10
CA LYS A 317 -7.96 15.03 -19.56
C LYS A 317 -8.54 16.32 -18.97
N GLY A 318 -7.78 17.42 -18.99
CA GLY A 318 -8.24 18.74 -18.57
C GLY A 318 -8.34 18.93 -17.06
N VAL A 319 -7.71 18.06 -16.25
CA VAL A 319 -7.63 18.25 -14.78
C VAL A 319 -6.91 19.56 -14.48
N ILE A 320 -5.85 19.85 -15.23
CA ILE A 320 -5.25 21.19 -15.32
C ILE A 320 -5.22 21.62 -16.79
N ARG A 321 -5.41 22.93 -17.05
CA ARG A 321 -5.49 23.47 -18.42
C ARG A 321 -4.17 23.37 -19.17
N SER A 322 -3.07 23.68 -18.49
CA SER A 322 -1.71 23.62 -19.00
C SER A 322 -0.73 23.43 -17.85
N LEU A 323 0.42 22.83 -18.13
CA LEU A 323 1.54 22.76 -17.18
C LEU A 323 2.19 24.14 -16.96
N ASP A 324 1.90 25.13 -17.82
CA ASP A 324 2.39 26.51 -17.73
C ASP A 324 2.05 27.18 -16.39
N VAL A 325 0.95 26.77 -15.77
CA VAL A 325 0.57 27.26 -14.43
C VAL A 325 1.65 26.97 -13.38
N LEU A 326 2.49 25.94 -13.60
CA LEU A 326 3.64 25.61 -12.77
C LEU A 326 4.95 26.04 -13.44
N THR A 327 5.20 25.71 -14.71
CA THR A 327 6.48 25.98 -15.38
C THR A 327 6.74 27.47 -15.63
N SER A 328 5.71 28.29 -15.69
CA SER A 328 5.81 29.75 -15.88
C SER A 328 5.48 30.54 -14.62
N CYS A 329 5.24 29.88 -13.47
CA CYS A 329 4.90 30.55 -12.22
C CYS A 329 6.10 31.39 -11.71
N PRO A 330 5.98 32.72 -11.55
CA PRO A 330 7.11 33.55 -11.10
C PRO A 330 7.46 33.35 -9.62
N ALA A 331 6.53 32.81 -8.83
CA ALA A 331 6.74 32.56 -7.40
C ALA A 331 7.53 31.25 -7.12
N LEU A 332 7.75 30.42 -8.14
CA LEU A 332 8.56 29.21 -8.08
C LEU A 332 10.00 29.50 -8.50
N SER A 333 10.96 28.82 -7.86
CA SER A 333 12.37 28.98 -8.20
C SER A 333 12.66 28.47 -9.62
N PRO A 334 13.66 29.04 -10.32
CA PRO A 334 14.06 28.58 -11.66
C PRO A 334 14.32 27.08 -11.72
N GLY A 335 15.04 26.52 -10.73
CA GLY A 335 15.35 25.09 -10.67
C GLY A 335 14.12 24.18 -10.61
N LEU A 336 13.05 24.58 -9.91
CA LEU A 336 11.80 23.82 -9.87
C LEU A 336 11.10 23.83 -11.24
N ARG A 337 11.08 24.99 -11.90
CA ARG A 337 10.47 25.15 -13.24
C ARG A 337 11.23 24.34 -14.29
N GLU A 338 12.56 24.42 -14.27
CA GLU A 338 13.43 23.64 -15.16
C GLU A 338 13.29 22.14 -14.91
N GLY A 339 13.19 21.69 -13.65
CA GLY A 339 12.94 20.29 -13.32
C GLY A 339 11.65 19.75 -13.93
N LEU A 340 10.56 20.53 -13.87
CA LEU A 340 9.29 20.19 -14.52
C LEU A 340 9.38 20.16 -16.05
N VAL A 341 10.11 21.10 -16.65
CA VAL A 341 10.36 21.12 -18.11
C VAL A 341 11.14 19.87 -18.53
N ARG A 342 12.14 19.45 -17.75
CA ARG A 342 12.91 18.22 -18.03
C ARG A 342 12.03 16.97 -17.97
N LEU A 343 11.16 16.86 -16.97
CA LEU A 343 10.21 15.74 -16.84
C LEU A 343 9.25 15.66 -18.03
N SER A 344 8.73 16.79 -18.49
CA SER A 344 7.81 16.85 -19.64
C SER A 344 8.51 16.59 -20.99
N SER A 345 9.80 16.92 -21.09
CA SER A 345 10.62 16.70 -22.30
C SER A 345 11.11 15.26 -22.43
N GLY A 346 11.43 14.59 -21.32
CA GLY A 346 11.96 13.22 -21.29
C GLY A 346 11.01 12.15 -21.85
N ALA A 347 9.71 12.43 -21.91
CA ALA A 347 8.71 11.53 -22.49
C ALA A 347 8.79 11.42 -24.03
N LYS A 348 9.52 12.32 -24.72
CA LYS A 348 9.64 12.30 -26.19
C LYS A 348 10.72 11.36 -26.72
N VAL A 349 11.53 10.72 -25.87
CA VAL A 349 12.70 9.92 -26.30
C VAL A 349 12.41 8.39 -26.34
N GLY A 350 11.17 7.96 -26.06
CA GLY A 350 10.81 6.54 -25.94
C GLY A 350 9.82 6.00 -26.98
N SER A 351 9.50 6.75 -28.03
CA SER A 351 8.59 6.32 -29.10
C SER A 351 9.33 6.29 -30.44
N SER A 352 10.19 5.30 -30.62
CA SER A 352 10.72 4.87 -31.91
C SER A 352 11.10 3.40 -31.83
#